data_AF-A0A6V7JB91-F1
#
_entry.id   AF-A0A6V7JB91-F1
#
_cell.length_a   1.000
_cell.length_b   1.000
_cell.length_c   1.000
_cell.angle_alpha   90.00
_cell.angle_beta   90.00
_cell.angle_gamma   90.00
#
_symmetry.space_group_name_H-M   'P 1'
#
loop_
_entity.id
_entity.type
_entity.pdbx_description
1 polymer ?
#
loop_
_entity_poly.entity_id
_entity_poly.type
_entity_poly.pdbx_seq_one_letter_code
_entity_poly.pdbx_strand_id
1 'polypeptide(L)' 'NGYIPTTCLREILRELDDQLTDEELDIMIEEIDSDGSGTVDFD' A
#
# COMPACT_ATOMS: atom_id res chain seq x y z
N ASN A 1 4.06 12.78 -12.41
CA ASN A 1 2.79 12.13 -12.03
C ASN A 1 2.85 10.65 -12.32
N GLY A 2 3.64 9.95 -11.52
CA GLY A 2 3.55 8.49 -11.41
C GLY A 2 2.63 8.17 -10.23
N TYR A 3 1.83 7.12 -10.36
CA TYR A 3 1.00 6.61 -9.27
C TYR A 3 1.20 5.10 -9.16
N ILE A 4 1.10 4.56 -7.94
CA ILE A 4 1.15 3.12 -7.69
C ILE A 4 -0.20 2.69 -7.11
N PRO A 5 -0.89 1.71 -7.72
CA PRO A 5 -2.09 1.14 -7.12
C PRO A 5 -1.81 0.59 -5.72
N THR A 6 -2.73 0.80 -4.78
CA THR A 6 -2.58 0.27 -3.41
C THR A 6 -2.45 -1.27 -3.39
N THR A 7 -3.05 -1.95 -4.37
CA THR A 7 -2.87 -3.40 -4.57
C THR A 7 -1.43 -3.79 -4.87
N CYS A 8 -0.73 -3.03 -5.73
CA CYS A 8 0.68 -3.25 -6.00
C CYS A 8 1.54 -2.91 -4.78
N LEU A 9 1.19 -1.86 -4.04
CA LEU A 9 1.87 -1.51 -2.80
C LEU A 9 1.79 -2.66 -1.78
N ARG A 10 0.62 -3.31 -1.66
CA ARG A 10 0.40 -4.50 -0.82
C ARG A 10 1.35 -5.64 -1.16
N GLU A 11 1.46 -5.96 -2.45
CA GLU A 11 2.33 -7.03 -2.93
C GLU A 11 3.79 -6.72 -2.65
N ILE A 12 4.22 -5.47 -2.87
CA ILE A 12 5.59 -5.02 -2.57
C ILE A 12 5.89 -5.16 -1.07
N LEU A 13 4.98 -4.70 -0.20
CA LEU A 13 5.18 -4.78 1.24
C LEU A 13 5.25 -6.22 1.74
N ARG A 14 4.42 -7.13 1.18
CA ARG A 14 4.46 -8.56 1.48
C ARG A 14 5.77 -9.24 1.03
N GLU A 15 6.32 -8.82 -0.11
CA GLU A 15 7.60 -9.31 -0.61
C GLU A 15 8.81 -8.74 0.18
N LEU A 16 8.67 -7.54 0.74
CA LEU A 16 9.69 -6.93 1.59
C LEU A 16 9.75 -7.57 2.98
N ASP A 17 8.59 -7.93 3.53
CA ASP A 17 8.49 -8.61 4.84
C ASP A 17 7.31 -9.60 4.84
N ASP A 18 7.63 -10.89 4.83
CA ASP A 18 6.67 -11.99 4.82
C ASP A 18 6.02 -12.22 6.19
N GLN A 19 6.54 -11.57 7.25
CA GLN A 19 5.96 -11.61 8.59
C GLN A 19 4.76 -10.67 8.73
N LEU A 20 4.60 -9.70 7.82
CA LEU A 20 3.49 -8.74 7.86
C LEU A 20 2.16 -9.46 7.60
N THR A 21 1.26 -9.33 8.56
CA THR A 21 -0.10 -9.84 8.45
C THR A 21 -0.93 -9.01 7.49
N ASP A 22 -2.02 -9.58 6.98
CA ASP A 22 -2.92 -8.86 6.07
C ASP A 22 -3.53 -7.62 6.75
N GLU A 23 -3.77 -7.66 8.07
CA GLU A 23 -4.25 -6.52 8.86
C GLU A 23 -3.21 -5.40 8.94
N GLU A 24 -1.94 -5.72 9.18
CA GLU A 24 -0.87 -4.71 9.21
C GLU A 24 -0.67 -4.06 7.83
N LEU A 25 -0.74 -4.86 6.76
CA LEU A 25 -0.70 -4.36 5.39
C LEU A 25 -1.89 -3.45 5.08
N ASP A 26 -3.09 -3.80 5.55
CA ASP A 26 -4.28 -2.96 5.40
C ASP A 26 -4.15 -1.64 6.14
N ILE A 27 -3.65 -1.66 7.38
CA ILE A 27 -3.40 -0.43 8.15
C ILE A 27 -2.38 0.44 7.42
N MET A 28 -1.26 -0.12 6.95
CA MET A 28 -0.25 0.64 6.20
C MET A 28 -0.84 1.24 4.92
N ILE A 29 -1.66 0.49 4.20
CA ILE A 29 -2.31 0.99 2.98
C ILE A 29 -3.33 2.08 3.30
N GLU A 30 -4.16 1.92 4.33
CA GLU A 30 -5.12 2.94 4.76
C GLU A 30 -4.42 4.22 5.21
N GLU A 31 -3.27 4.11 5.89
CA GLU A 31 -2.49 5.28 6.30
C GLU A 31 -1.89 6.02 5.09
N ILE A 32 -1.47 5.30 4.05
CA ILE A 32 -0.88 5.88 2.83
C ILE A 32 -1.98 6.44 1.90
N ASP A 33 -3.05 5.67 1.68
CA ASP A 33 -4.23 6.01 0.86
C ASP A 33 -5.32 6.66 1.70
N SER A 34 -4.94 7.66 2.51
CA SER A 34 -5.87 8.35 3.41
C SER A 34 -7.00 9.11 2.70
N ASP A 35 -6.84 9.36 1.39
CA ASP A 35 -7.86 9.97 0.54
C ASP A 35 -8.81 8.94 -0.12
N GLY A 36 -8.52 7.65 0.03
CA GLY A 36 -9.30 6.55 -0.53
C GLY A 36 -9.31 6.55 -2.07
N SER A 37 -8.27 7.10 -2.69
CA SER A 37 -8.12 7.12 -4.15
C SER A 37 -7.85 5.72 -4.72
N GLY A 38 -7.36 4.80 -3.88
CA GLY A 38 -6.91 3.47 -4.31
C GLY A 38 -5.55 3.52 -5.00
N THR A 39 -4.87 4.66 -4.96
CA THR A 39 -3.59 4.89 -5.63
C THR A 39 -2.70 5.80 -4.79
N VAL A 40 -1.42 5.52 -4.74
CA VAL A 40 -0.43 6.37 -4.08
C VAL A 40 0.25 7.21 -5.15
N ASP A 41 0.08 8.52 -5.11
CA ASP A 41 0.75 9.45 -6.01
C ASP A 41 2.20 9.71 -5.57
N PHE A 42 3.15 9.53 -6.48
CA PHE A 42 4.57 9.84 -6.32
C PHE A 42 4.91 10.96 -7.30
N ASP A 43 4.67 12.21 -6.90
CA ASP A 43 5.20 13.40 -7.59
C ASP A 43 6.53 13.87 -6.97
#